data_AF-A0A1F9HXN7-F1
#
_entry.id   AF-A0A1F9HXN7-F1
#
_cell.length_a   1.000
_cell.length_b   1.000
_cell.length_c   1.000
_cell.angle_alpha   90.00
_cell.angle_beta   90.00
_cell.angle_gamma   90.00
#
_symmetry.space_group_name_H-M   'P 1'
#
loop_
_entity.id
_entity.type
_entity.pdbx_description
1 polymer ?
#
loop_
_entity_poly.entity_id
_entity_poly.type
_entity_poly.pdbx_seq_one_letter_code
_entity_poly.pdbx_strand_id
1 'polypeptide(L)'
;MKNDPSPAELKNLQQLCTKILEPFRAKVGPLRVSSGYRSPALNKLIGGSPKSQHCLGLAADVTPLKMDLKKAYLCLVDSGIPFDQAIFEFGRWVHVSWSVKPRGQKLVAFKETGKTRYVTLTDYGTKNL
;
A
#
# COMPACT_ATOMS: atom_id res chain seq x y z
N MET A 1 19.08 -6.29 13.28
CA MET A 1 17.77 -6.96 13.38
C MET A 1 17.47 -7.64 12.06
N LYS A 2 16.99 -8.90 12.08
CA LYS A 2 16.69 -9.66 10.87
C LYS A 2 15.33 -9.22 10.28
N ASN A 3 15.28 -9.00 8.96
CA ASN A 3 14.07 -8.62 8.23
C ASN A 3 13.80 -9.59 7.06
N ASP A 4 13.97 -10.88 7.31
CA ASP A 4 13.83 -11.90 6.29
C ASP A 4 12.44 -12.55 6.38
N PRO A 5 11.70 -12.66 5.28
CA PRO A 5 10.40 -13.33 5.27
C PRO A 5 10.58 -14.84 5.43
N SER A 6 9.64 -15.46 6.13
CA SER A 6 9.40 -16.90 6.08
C SER A 6 8.90 -17.33 4.69
N PRO A 7 8.90 -18.64 4.38
CA PRO A 7 8.34 -19.15 3.13
C PRO A 7 6.87 -18.74 2.89
N ALA A 8 6.07 -18.61 3.95
CA ALA A 8 4.67 -18.18 3.85
C ALA A 8 4.57 -16.69 3.45
N GLU A 9 5.36 -15.83 4.09
CA GLU A 9 5.41 -14.40 3.76
C GLU A 9 6.01 -14.18 2.36
N LEU A 10 6.99 -15.00 1.94
CA LEU A 10 7.54 -14.97 0.58
C LEU A 10 6.48 -15.31 -0.48
N LYS A 11 5.66 -16.33 -0.23
CA LYS A 11 4.52 -16.67 -1.11
C LYS A 11 3.51 -15.52 -1.18
N ASN A 12 3.25 -14.84 -0.07
CA ASN A 12 2.38 -13.66 -0.03
C ASN A 12 2.97 -12.50 -0.84
N LEU A 13 4.27 -12.25 -0.74
CA LEU A 13 4.96 -11.24 -1.56
C LEU A 13 4.85 -11.55 -3.06
N GLN A 14 4.98 -12.82 -3.45
CA GLN A 14 4.77 -13.23 -4.85
C GLN A 14 3.34 -12.95 -5.32
N GLN A 15 2.33 -13.20 -4.48
CA GLN A 15 0.94 -12.84 -4.80
C GLN A 15 0.76 -11.33 -4.89
N LEU A 16 1.31 -10.56 -3.96
CA LEU A 16 1.28 -9.09 -4.01
C LEU A 16 1.89 -8.56 -5.32
N CYS A 17 3.05 -9.09 -5.72
CA CYS A 17 3.71 -8.71 -6.97
C CYS A 17 2.84 -9.03 -8.19
N THR A 18 2.36 -10.26 -8.29
CA THR A 18 1.64 -10.74 -9.49
C THR A 18 0.20 -10.23 -9.59
N LYS A 19 -0.48 -10.01 -8.46
CA LYS A 19 -1.89 -9.59 -8.42
C LYS A 19 -2.06 -8.09 -8.37
N ILE A 20 -1.07 -7.34 -7.86
CA ILE A 20 -1.19 -5.88 -7.67
C ILE A 20 -0.04 -5.13 -8.33
N LEU A 21 1.21 -5.36 -7.90
CA LEU A 21 2.31 -4.45 -8.28
C LEU A 21 2.60 -4.47 -9.78
N GLU A 22 2.60 -5.65 -10.39
CA GLU A 22 2.87 -5.78 -11.82
C GLU A 22 1.73 -5.21 -12.67
N PRO A 23 0.43 -5.54 -12.44
CA PRO A 23 -0.69 -4.85 -13.09
C PRO A 23 -0.71 -3.33 -12.88
N PHE A 24 -0.33 -2.86 -11.68
CA PHE A 24 -0.28 -1.44 -11.39
C PHE A 24 0.85 -0.76 -12.16
N ARG A 25 2.06 -1.35 -12.16
CA ARG A 25 3.21 -0.90 -12.93
C ARG A 25 2.91 -0.81 -14.43
N ALA A 26 2.15 -1.77 -14.97
CA ALA A 26 1.74 -1.75 -16.37
C ALA A 26 0.86 -0.53 -16.72
N LYS A 27 0.08 -0.01 -15.77
CA LYS A 27 -0.81 1.14 -15.97
C LYS A 27 -0.13 2.49 -15.73
N VAL A 28 0.76 2.59 -14.74
CA VAL A 28 1.34 3.89 -14.32
C VAL A 28 2.83 4.05 -14.63
N GLY A 29 3.44 3.02 -15.21
CA GLY A 29 4.88 2.95 -15.44
C GLY A 29 5.66 2.43 -14.23
N PRO A 30 7.01 2.53 -14.26
CA PRO A 30 7.87 2.00 -13.21
C PRO A 30 7.50 2.50 -11.81
N LEU A 31 7.42 1.57 -10.86
CA LEU A 31 7.15 1.85 -9.44
C LEU A 31 8.45 1.74 -8.65
N ARG A 32 8.74 2.74 -7.82
CA ARG A 32 9.70 2.60 -6.72
C ARG A 32 8.98 1.97 -5.54
N VAL A 33 9.42 0.79 -5.12
CA VAL A 33 8.95 0.12 -3.91
C VAL A 33 9.86 0.55 -2.76
N SER A 34 9.33 1.32 -1.79
CA SER A 34 10.10 1.82 -0.64
C SER A 34 10.02 0.88 0.56
N SER A 35 8.96 0.08 0.66
CA SER A 35 8.85 -0.97 1.67
C SER A 35 7.96 -2.13 1.20
N GLY A 36 8.22 -3.32 1.74
CA GLY A 36 7.49 -4.56 1.47
C GLY A 36 7.30 -5.34 2.76
N TYR A 37 7.84 -6.55 2.87
CA TYR A 37 7.84 -7.27 4.15
C TYR A 37 8.55 -6.50 5.26
N ARG A 38 7.95 -6.51 6.46
CA ARG A 38 8.56 -5.99 7.69
C ARG A 38 8.41 -7.03 8.79
N SER A 39 9.50 -7.51 9.35
CA SER A 39 9.46 -8.42 10.49
C SER A 39 8.73 -7.74 11.66
N PRO A 40 8.07 -8.52 12.55
CA PRO A 40 7.33 -7.94 13.68
C PRO A 40 8.18 -6.97 14.51
N ALA A 41 9.46 -7.30 14.66
CA ALA A 41 10.40 -6.49 15.42
C ALA A 41 10.74 -5.18 14.69
N LEU A 42 10.94 -5.20 13.37
CA LEU A 42 11.19 -3.99 12.57
C LEU A 42 9.94 -3.11 12.57
N ASN A 43 8.77 -3.71 12.33
CA ASN A 43 7.51 -2.99 12.32
C ASN A 43 7.23 -2.30 13.66
N LYS A 44 7.50 -2.96 14.80
CA LYS A 44 7.40 -2.34 16.12
C LYS A 44 8.37 -1.16 16.29
N LEU A 45 9.62 -1.31 15.84
CA LEU A 45 10.65 -0.28 15.97
C LEU A 45 10.27 1.02 15.25
N ILE A 46 9.62 0.92 14.09
CA ILE A 46 9.18 2.08 13.29
C ILE A 46 7.76 2.57 13.66
N GLY A 47 7.19 2.07 14.75
CA GLY A 47 5.85 2.48 15.22
C GLY A 47 4.68 1.95 14.38
N GLY A 48 4.90 0.88 13.62
CA GLY A 48 3.88 0.23 12.82
C GLY A 48 2.84 -0.53 13.67
N SER A 49 1.64 -0.68 13.13
CA SER A 49 0.56 -1.47 13.78
C SER A 49 0.98 -2.94 13.91
N PRO A 50 0.75 -3.60 15.05
CA PRO A 50 0.98 -5.05 15.19
C PRO A 50 0.18 -5.90 14.19
N LYS A 51 -0.92 -5.37 13.65
CA LYS A 51 -1.77 -6.02 12.65
C LYS A 51 -1.46 -5.59 11.21
N SER A 52 -0.31 -4.94 10.97
CA SER A 52 0.10 -4.46 9.65
C SER A 52 0.24 -5.60 8.64
N GLN A 53 -0.32 -5.43 7.44
CA GLN A 53 -0.17 -6.40 6.34
C GLN A 53 1.28 -6.49 5.81
N HIS A 54 2.13 -5.50 6.09
CA HIS A 54 3.57 -5.62 5.84
C HIS A 54 4.19 -6.78 6.61
N CYS A 55 3.74 -7.04 7.84
CA CYS A 55 4.20 -8.17 8.65
C CYS A 55 3.77 -9.53 8.10
N LEU A 56 2.87 -9.56 7.12
CA LEU A 56 2.38 -10.78 6.51
C LEU A 56 2.92 -10.96 5.08
N GLY A 57 3.76 -10.03 4.59
CA GLY A 57 4.21 -10.01 3.20
C GLY A 57 3.08 -9.65 2.21
N LEU A 58 1.99 -9.05 2.70
CA LEU A 58 0.78 -8.76 1.94
C LEU A 58 0.66 -7.30 1.52
N ALA A 59 1.60 -6.43 1.88
CA ALA A 59 1.56 -5.01 1.55
C ALA A 59 2.91 -4.45 1.10
N ALA A 60 2.84 -3.38 0.33
CA ALA A 60 3.98 -2.60 -0.11
C ALA A 60 3.63 -1.11 -0.17
N ASP A 61 4.64 -0.28 0.06
CA ASP A 61 4.54 1.16 -0.16
C ASP A 61 5.26 1.50 -1.47
N VAL A 62 4.56 2.20 -2.36
CA VAL A 62 5.05 2.46 -3.72
C VAL A 62 4.86 3.91 -4.14
N THR A 63 5.78 4.38 -4.99
CA THR A 63 5.70 5.69 -5.65
C THR A 63 5.91 5.49 -7.16
N PRO A 64 5.02 6.00 -8.03
CA PRO A 64 5.26 6.00 -9.48
C PRO A 64 6.46 6.89 -9.83
N LEU A 65 7.26 6.47 -10.80
CA LEU A 65 8.42 7.25 -11.27
C LEU A 65 8.12 8.11 -12.50
N LYS A 66 7.05 7.79 -13.24
CA LYS A 66 6.69 8.46 -14.51
C LYS A 66 5.32 9.12 -14.50
N MET A 67 4.58 9.00 -13.40
CA MET A 67 3.23 9.55 -13.24
C MET A 67 3.17 10.30 -11.91
N ASP A 68 2.39 11.38 -11.87
CA ASP A 68 2.06 12.06 -10.62
C ASP A 68 1.41 11.09 -9.61
N LEU A 69 1.73 11.24 -8.31
CA LEU A 69 1.30 10.31 -7.27
C LEU A 69 -0.22 10.26 -7.14
N LYS A 70 -0.89 11.42 -7.18
CA LYS A 70 -2.35 11.50 -7.11
C LYS A 70 -2.99 10.85 -8.32
N LYS A 71 -2.50 11.13 -9.53
CA LYS A 71 -2.98 10.48 -10.76
C LYS A 71 -2.78 8.96 -10.71
N ALA A 72 -1.65 8.48 -10.21
CA ALA A 72 -1.40 7.05 -10.10
C ALA A 72 -2.32 6.37 -9.08
N TYR A 73 -2.56 7.00 -7.93
CA TYR A 73 -3.51 6.51 -6.95
C TYR A 73 -4.94 6.43 -7.51
N LEU A 74 -5.41 7.48 -8.21
CA LEU A 74 -6.70 7.47 -8.89
C LEU A 74 -6.78 6.39 -9.97
N CYS A 75 -5.71 6.23 -10.76
CA CYS A 75 -5.61 5.16 -11.74
C CYS A 75 -5.72 3.78 -11.08
N LEU A 76 -5.06 3.54 -9.94
CA LEU A 76 -5.16 2.29 -9.20
C LEU A 76 -6.59 2.01 -8.73
N VAL A 77 -7.26 2.98 -8.09
CA VAL A 77 -8.59 2.75 -7.52
C VAL A 77 -9.68 2.54 -8.57
N ASP A 78 -9.46 2.99 -9.81
CA ASP A 78 -10.37 2.82 -10.95
C ASP A 78 -9.93 1.70 -11.91
N SER A 79 -8.80 1.03 -11.63
CA SER A 79 -8.18 0.07 -12.55
C SER A 79 -8.85 -1.31 -12.64
N GLY A 80 -9.70 -1.66 -11.68
CA GLY A 80 -10.19 -3.02 -11.49
C GLY A 80 -9.17 -3.99 -10.85
N ILE A 81 -7.99 -3.52 -10.45
CA ILE A 81 -7.00 -4.33 -9.74
C ILE A 81 -7.59 -4.77 -8.37
N PRO A 82 -7.51 -6.06 -8.00
CA PRO A 82 -8.17 -6.60 -6.81
C PRO A 82 -7.34 -6.37 -5.54
N PHE A 83 -7.13 -5.10 -5.17
CA PHE A 83 -6.45 -4.73 -3.92
C PHE A 83 -7.38 -4.86 -2.71
N ASP A 84 -6.80 -5.21 -1.57
CA ASP A 84 -7.49 -5.24 -0.30
C ASP A 84 -7.62 -3.83 0.28
N GLN A 85 -6.50 -3.09 0.34
CA GLN A 85 -6.45 -1.67 0.66
C GLN A 85 -5.54 -0.93 -0.33
N ALA A 86 -5.95 0.25 -0.74
CA ALA A 86 -5.13 1.26 -1.40
C ALA A 86 -5.24 2.54 -0.59
N ILE A 87 -4.13 3.04 -0.06
CA ILE A 87 -4.10 4.21 0.83
C ILE A 87 -3.16 5.26 0.25
N PHE A 88 -3.68 6.46 0.01
CA PHE A 88 -2.86 7.63 -0.30
C PHE A 88 -2.28 8.18 1.01
N GLU A 89 -1.06 7.78 1.34
CA GLU A 89 -0.48 8.07 2.65
C GLU A 89 0.34 9.35 2.63
N PHE A 90 -0.14 10.33 3.40
CA PHE A 90 0.52 11.60 3.70
C PHE A 90 0.91 12.43 2.47
N GLY A 91 0.35 12.14 1.30
CA GLY A 91 0.76 12.73 0.01
C GLY A 91 2.16 12.30 -0.45
N ARG A 92 2.68 11.16 0.04
CA ARG A 92 4.09 10.75 -0.19
C ARG A 92 4.23 9.41 -0.91
N TRP A 93 3.35 8.46 -0.66
CA TRP A 93 3.31 7.17 -1.36
C TRP A 93 1.90 6.62 -1.42
N VAL A 94 1.72 5.59 -2.23
CA VAL A 94 0.52 4.73 -2.19
C VAL A 94 0.89 3.46 -1.44
N HIS A 95 0.24 3.22 -0.31
CA HIS A 95 0.24 1.90 0.32
C HIS A 95 -0.74 1.00 -0.42
N VAL A 96 -0.31 -0.19 -0.81
CA VAL A 96 -1.17 -1.19 -1.44
C VAL A 96 -1.05 -2.51 -0.73
N SER A 97 -2.17 -3.20 -0.54
CA SER A 97 -2.20 -4.53 0.06
C SER A 97 -3.07 -5.51 -0.71
N TRP A 98 -2.73 -6.79 -0.60
CA TRP A 98 -3.44 -7.92 -1.20
C TRP A 98 -4.05 -8.81 -0.12
N SER A 99 -5.20 -9.41 -0.43
CA SER A 99 -5.81 -10.47 0.37
C SER A 99 -6.58 -11.42 -0.54
N VAL A 100 -6.89 -12.62 -0.03
CA VAL A 100 -7.67 -13.63 -0.78
C VAL A 100 -9.11 -13.16 -1.03
N LYS A 101 -9.65 -12.32 -0.15
CA LYS A 101 -10.97 -11.70 -0.27
C LYS A 101 -10.80 -10.17 -0.17
N PRO A 102 -10.38 -9.52 -1.27
CA PRO A 102 -10.02 -8.11 -1.26
C PRO A 102 -11.22 -7.25 -0.85
N ARG A 103 -11.02 -6.37 0.14
CA ARG A 103 -12.05 -5.43 0.59
C ARG A 103 -12.24 -4.24 -0.34
N GLY A 104 -11.27 -3.94 -1.21
CA GLY A 104 -11.32 -2.80 -2.12
C GLY A 104 -11.33 -1.44 -1.40
N GLN A 105 -10.70 -1.33 -0.22
CA GLN A 105 -10.72 -0.09 0.56
C GLN A 105 -9.87 1.00 -0.11
N LYS A 106 -10.50 2.11 -0.46
CA LYS A 106 -9.87 3.31 -1.04
C LYS A 106 -9.76 4.36 0.06
N LEU A 107 -8.56 4.61 0.57
CA LEU A 107 -8.34 5.41 1.77
C LEU A 107 -7.36 6.55 1.54
N VAL A 108 -7.45 7.58 2.37
CA VAL A 108 -6.45 8.65 2.47
C VAL A 108 -5.99 8.70 3.92
N ALA A 109 -4.66 8.77 4.13
CA ALA A 109 -4.09 8.93 5.45
C ALA A 109 -3.39 10.28 5.58
N PHE A 110 -3.67 11.01 6.66
CA PHE A 110 -3.05 12.30 6.95
C PHE A 110 -2.81 12.45 8.45
N LYS A 111 -2.01 13.45 8.83
CA LYS A 111 -1.77 13.79 10.24
C LYS A 111 -2.79 14.83 10.70
N GLU A 112 -3.48 14.54 11.79
CA GLU A 112 -4.37 15.47 12.48
C GLU A 112 -4.02 15.44 13.96
N THR A 113 -3.66 16.59 14.55
CA THR A 113 -3.24 16.68 15.97
C THR A 113 -2.14 15.67 16.34
N GLY A 114 -1.18 15.45 15.43
CA GLY A 114 -0.07 14.50 15.60
C GLY A 114 -0.42 13.01 15.40
N LYS A 115 -1.71 12.66 15.29
CA LYS A 115 -2.16 11.28 15.08
C LYS A 115 -2.44 11.02 13.60
N THR A 116 -2.22 9.78 13.16
CA THR A 116 -2.63 9.37 11.81
C THR A 116 -4.14 9.15 11.79
N ARG A 117 -4.84 9.87 10.92
CA ARG A 117 -6.24 9.64 10.58
C ARG A 117 -6.32 8.93 9.24
N TYR A 118 -7.29 8.05 9.11
CA TYR A 118 -7.67 7.40 7.85
C TYR A 118 -9.12 7.75 7.54
N VAL A 119 -9.39 8.07 6.29
CA VAL A 119 -10.72 8.42 5.79
C VAL A 119 -10.93 7.76 4.43
N THR A 120 -12.18 7.48 4.06
CA THR A 120 -12.45 6.94 2.73
C THR A 120 -12.15 8.00 1.66
N LEU A 121 -11.77 7.58 0.46
CA LEU A 121 -11.57 8.50 -0.66
C LEU A 121 -12.85 9.30 -0.97
N THR A 122 -14.01 8.68 -0.80
CA THR A 122 -15.32 9.33 -0.99
C THR A 122 -15.51 10.47 0.01
N ASP A 123 -15.29 10.22 1.29
CA ASP A 123 -15.47 11.24 2.34
C ASP A 123 -14.39 12.31 2.28
N TYR A 124 -13.17 11.97 1.85
CA TYR A 124 -12.10 12.94 1.67
C TYR A 124 -12.33 13.86 0.48
N GLY A 125 -12.91 13.33 -0.61
CA GLY A 125 -13.11 14.03 -1.87
C GLY A 125 -11.84 14.09 -2.73
N THR A 126 -11.95 13.72 -4.00
CA THR A 126 -10.81 13.68 -4.95
C THR A 126 -10.19 15.04 -5.24
N LYS A 127 -10.95 16.13 -5.04
CA LYS A 127 -10.44 17.51 -5.15
C LYS A 127 -9.45 17.87 -4.05
N ASN A 128 -9.53 17.19 -2.90
CA ASN A 128 -8.71 17.47 -1.72
C ASN A 128 -7.42 16.63 -1.66
N LEU A 129 -7.26 15.66 -2.57
CA LEU A 129 -6.02 14.90 -2.77
C LEU A 129 -4.86 15.78 -3.25
#